data_AF-A0A2V2S1B4-F1
#
_entry.id   AF-A0A2V2S1B4-F1
#
_cell.length_a   1.000
_cell.length_b   1.000
_cell.length_c   1.000
_cell.angle_alpha   90.00
_cell.angle_beta   90.00
_cell.angle_gamma   90.00
#
_symmetry.space_group_name_H-M   'P 1'
#
loop_
_entity.id
_entity.type
_entity.pdbx_description
1 polymer ?
#
loop_
_entity_poly.entity_id
_entity_poly.type
_entity_poly.pdbx_seq_one_letter_code
_entity_poly.pdbx_strand_id
1 'polypeptide(L)'
;MRASLLPPVYRGLSFIIGVVGIMISNNLYLLISAFLVILMFLCVQGNLMKFAKFGLTTILPVFIILVLIWGFVRKEWPGVEKSWEFGVLFAICTALRLALLAGIFLVAIFSLSPEELTHLFRTFGVRGRVLAVIVSCMNLWSDFQFYIRQVYVARCGRGLMPNRRFVTRLRQFPFAVRTLFISTLMLTIDRADTWESVGLIERLERFSQDSTGLQARSELLGILLLALSVFWASIAALCFFYL
;
A
#
# COMPACT_ATOMS: atom_id res chain seq x y z
N MET A 1 17.43 1.62 10.84
CA MET A 1 16.29 2.56 10.76
C MET A 1 16.75 3.78 9.99
N ARG A 2 16.35 3.94 8.72
CA ARG A 2 16.64 5.18 7.98
C ARG A 2 15.50 6.15 8.28
N ALA A 3 15.82 7.19 9.03
CA ALA A 3 14.91 8.29 9.30
C ALA A 3 14.36 8.80 7.98
N SER A 4 13.04 8.80 7.91
CA SER A 4 12.29 9.15 6.74
C SER A 4 12.34 10.70 6.66
N LEU A 5 13.13 11.27 5.74
CA LEU A 5 13.47 12.71 5.70
C LEU A 5 12.29 13.67 5.37
N LEU A 6 11.08 13.12 5.17
CA LEU A 6 9.94 13.85 4.64
C LEU A 6 8.77 13.79 5.63
N PRO A 7 8.04 14.89 5.87
CA PRO A 7 6.88 14.87 6.74
C PRO A 7 5.79 13.98 6.13
N PRO A 8 5.04 13.24 6.96
CA PRO A 8 4.06 12.25 6.50
C PRO A 8 2.97 12.87 5.62
N VAL A 9 2.55 14.11 5.92
CA VAL A 9 1.49 14.82 5.18
C VAL A 9 1.87 15.00 3.71
N TYR A 10 3.09 15.45 3.42
CA TYR A 10 3.55 15.65 2.05
C TYR A 10 3.66 14.33 1.28
N ARG A 11 4.01 13.24 1.95
CA ARG A 11 3.99 11.90 1.32
C ARG A 11 2.58 11.47 0.96
N GLY A 12 1.62 11.64 1.87
CA GLY A 12 0.21 11.35 1.59
C GLY A 12 -0.34 12.18 0.42
N LEU A 13 -0.08 13.49 0.42
CA LEU A 13 -0.48 14.37 -0.68
C LEU A 13 0.19 13.98 -1.99
N SER A 14 1.50 13.71 -1.98
CA SER A 14 2.22 13.26 -3.17
C SER A 14 1.72 11.93 -3.73
N PHE A 15 1.27 11.02 -2.84
CA PHE A 15 0.65 9.77 -3.24
C PHE A 15 -0.66 10.06 -3.98
N ILE A 16 -1.54 10.88 -3.42
CA ILE A 16 -2.82 11.23 -4.04
C ILE A 16 -2.59 11.92 -5.39
N ILE A 17 -1.75 12.95 -5.42
CA ILE A 17 -1.45 13.71 -6.64
C ILE A 17 -0.80 12.80 -7.69
N GLY A 18 0.13 11.94 -7.29
CA GLY A 18 0.78 10.97 -8.18
C GLY A 18 -0.21 9.96 -8.76
N VAL A 19 -1.11 9.42 -7.94
CA VAL A 19 -2.18 8.50 -8.38
C VAL A 19 -3.10 9.18 -9.39
N VAL A 20 -3.57 10.39 -9.09
CA VAL A 20 -4.42 11.17 -10.01
C VAL A 20 -3.69 11.45 -11.32
N GLY A 21 -2.43 11.89 -11.25
CA GLY A 21 -1.60 12.16 -12.43
C GLY A 21 -1.41 10.93 -13.33
N ILE A 22 -1.14 9.76 -12.74
CA ILE A 22 -1.01 8.50 -13.49
C ILE A 22 -2.33 8.13 -14.19
N MET A 23 -3.46 8.28 -13.51
CA MET A 23 -4.78 7.92 -14.06
C MET A 23 -5.18 8.81 -15.25
N ILE A 24 -4.82 10.10 -15.20
CA ILE A 24 -5.12 11.06 -16.29
C ILE A 24 -4.16 10.85 -17.48
N SER A 25 -2.90 10.49 -17.22
CA SER A 25 -1.89 10.39 -18.28
C SER A 25 -2.12 9.22 -19.24
N ASN A 26 -2.46 9.51 -20.51
CA ASN A 26 -2.56 8.51 -21.59
C ASN A 26 -1.26 8.36 -22.39
N ASN A 27 -0.31 9.29 -22.26
CA ASN A 27 0.93 9.28 -23.01
C ASN A 27 1.95 8.28 -22.43
N LEU A 28 2.36 7.31 -23.25
CA LEU A 28 3.32 6.27 -22.86
C LEU A 28 4.67 6.84 -22.39
N TYR A 29 5.19 7.89 -23.04
CA TYR A 29 6.47 8.50 -22.69
C TYR A 29 6.43 9.15 -21.30
N LEU A 30 5.29 9.74 -20.92
CA LEU A 30 5.09 10.26 -19.57
C LEU A 30 5.06 9.11 -18.55
N LEU A 31 4.33 8.03 -18.83
CA LEU A 31 4.31 6.89 -17.91
C LEU A 31 5.71 6.27 -17.71
N ILE A 32 6.51 6.14 -18.78
CA ILE A 32 7.88 5.61 -18.69
C ILE A 32 8.79 6.54 -17.88
N SER A 33 8.73 7.85 -18.10
CA SER A 33 9.55 8.80 -17.36
C SER A 33 9.18 8.85 -15.87
N ALA A 34 7.89 8.84 -15.52
CA ALA A 34 7.45 8.67 -14.12
C ALA A 34 7.97 7.36 -13.51
N PHE A 35 7.98 6.29 -14.30
CA PHE A 35 8.43 4.99 -13.81
C PHE A 35 9.91 4.99 -13.46
N LEU A 36 10.73 5.61 -14.32
CA LEU A 36 12.16 5.79 -14.04
C LEU A 36 12.41 6.62 -12.78
N VAL A 37 11.65 7.70 -12.58
CA VAL A 37 11.74 8.54 -11.37
C VAL A 37 11.41 7.73 -10.11
N ILE A 38 10.31 6.97 -10.12
CA ILE A 38 9.94 6.11 -8.99
C ILE A 38 10.98 5.02 -8.73
N LEU A 39 11.54 4.44 -9.79
CA LEU A 39 12.59 3.42 -9.68
C LEU A 39 13.86 4.00 -9.04
N MET A 40 14.23 5.24 -9.38
CA MET A 40 15.31 5.96 -8.71
C MET A 40 15.02 6.14 -7.21
N PHE A 41 13.82 6.58 -6.82
CA PHE A 41 13.44 6.70 -5.41
C PHE A 41 13.48 5.36 -4.67
N LEU A 42 13.00 4.28 -5.31
CA LEU A 42 13.04 2.92 -4.75
C LEU A 42 14.47 2.41 -4.55
N CYS A 43 15.38 2.78 -5.46
CA CYS A 43 16.80 2.46 -5.35
C CYS A 43 17.44 3.16 -4.15
N VAL A 44 17.20 4.46 -3.98
CA VAL A 44 17.70 5.26 -2.84
C VAL A 44 17.17 4.70 -1.50
N GLN A 45 15.90 4.27 -1.46
CA GLN A 45 15.29 3.67 -0.27
C GLN A 45 15.76 2.23 0.01
N GLY A 46 16.41 1.56 -0.94
CA GLY A 46 16.80 0.14 -0.82
C GLY A 46 15.63 -0.84 -0.88
N ASN A 47 14.45 -0.42 -1.36
CA ASN A 47 13.24 -1.24 -1.46
C ASN A 47 13.06 -1.88 -2.85
N LEU A 48 14.03 -1.72 -3.76
CA LEU A 48 13.96 -2.20 -5.14
C LEU A 48 13.71 -3.71 -5.25
N MET A 49 14.31 -4.52 -4.38
CA MET A 49 14.11 -5.98 -4.39
C MET A 49 12.66 -6.38 -4.05
N LYS A 50 12.01 -5.65 -3.13
CA LYS A 50 10.60 -5.89 -2.79
C LYS A 50 9.70 -5.55 -3.97
N PHE A 51 9.97 -4.43 -4.63
CA PHE A 51 9.24 -4.01 -5.82
C PHE A 51 9.44 -4.99 -6.99
N ALA A 52 10.68 -5.43 -7.25
CA ALA A 52 10.97 -6.41 -8.29
C ALA A 52 10.25 -7.74 -8.06
N LYS A 53 10.24 -8.22 -6.80
CA LYS A 53 9.48 -9.42 -6.42
C LYS A 53 7.98 -9.23 -6.70
N PHE A 54 7.40 -8.11 -6.27
CA PHE A 54 5.98 -7.79 -6.54
C PHE A 54 5.68 -7.70 -8.05
N GLY A 55 6.56 -7.04 -8.81
CA GLY A 55 6.45 -6.94 -10.26
C GLY A 55 6.45 -8.31 -10.93
N LEU A 56 7.36 -9.19 -10.53
CA LEU A 56 7.46 -10.54 -11.09
C LEU A 56 6.27 -11.42 -10.68
N THR A 57 5.83 -11.35 -9.42
CA THR A 57 4.76 -12.24 -8.91
C THR A 57 3.36 -11.78 -9.28
N THR A 58 3.15 -10.48 -9.48
CA THR A 58 1.80 -9.90 -9.60
C THR A 58 1.61 -9.14 -10.90
N ILE A 59 2.53 -8.26 -11.29
CA ILE A 59 2.36 -7.41 -12.46
C ILE A 59 2.58 -8.21 -13.75
N LEU A 60 3.62 -9.02 -13.81
CA LEU A 60 3.96 -9.85 -14.97
C LEU A 60 2.82 -10.80 -15.39
N PRO A 61 2.19 -11.59 -14.48
CA PRO A 61 1.07 -12.44 -14.89
C PRO A 61 -0.15 -11.62 -15.34
N VAL A 62 -0.44 -10.48 -14.68
CA VAL A 62 -1.52 -9.58 -15.11
C VAL A 62 -1.25 -9.02 -16.50
N PHE A 63 0.00 -8.63 -16.79
CA PHE A 63 0.42 -8.17 -18.12
C PHE A 63 0.24 -9.24 -19.18
N ILE A 64 0.67 -10.49 -18.92
CA ILE A 64 0.50 -11.61 -19.87
C ILE A 64 -0.99 -11.83 -20.17
N ILE A 65 -1.83 -11.84 -19.13
CA ILE A 65 -3.29 -12.00 -19.29
C ILE A 65 -3.87 -10.84 -20.11
N LEU A 66 -3.46 -9.59 -19.83
CA LEU A 66 -3.90 -8.42 -20.58
C LEU A 66 -3.50 -8.50 -22.06
N VAL A 67 -2.27 -8.89 -22.37
CA VAL A 67 -1.80 -9.05 -23.76
C VAL A 67 -2.58 -10.15 -24.46
N LEU A 68 -2.87 -11.28 -23.80
CA LEU A 68 -3.68 -12.35 -24.36
C LEU A 68 -5.12 -11.88 -24.67
N ILE A 69 -5.77 -11.20 -23.72
CA ILE A 69 -7.16 -10.76 -23.88
C ILE A 69 -7.25 -9.64 -24.91
N TRP A 70 -6.44 -8.59 -24.78
CA TRP A 70 -6.57 -7.39 -25.59
C TRP A 70 -5.83 -7.48 -26.92
N GLY A 71 -4.68 -8.15 -26.96
CA GLY A 71 -3.92 -8.37 -28.19
C GLY A 71 -4.57 -9.41 -29.11
N PHE A 72 -5.02 -10.55 -28.56
CA PHE A 72 -5.53 -11.66 -29.39
C PHE A 72 -7.05 -11.71 -29.51
N VAL A 73 -7.79 -11.53 -28.41
CA VAL A 73 -9.25 -11.75 -28.40
C VAL A 73 -10.00 -10.52 -28.89
N ARG A 74 -9.76 -9.35 -28.29
CA ARG A 74 -10.58 -8.17 -28.54
C ARG A 74 -10.16 -7.39 -29.78
N LYS A 75 -8.86 -7.39 -30.14
CA LYS A 75 -8.25 -6.69 -31.30
C LYS A 75 -8.68 -5.23 -31.48
N GLU A 76 -9.33 -4.61 -30.50
CA GLU A 76 -9.95 -3.29 -30.55
C GLU A 76 -9.49 -2.49 -29.33
N TRP A 77 -9.02 -1.28 -29.55
CA TRP A 77 -8.95 -0.23 -28.52
C TRP A 77 -10.34 0.40 -28.43
N PRO A 78 -10.87 0.76 -27.25
CA PRO A 78 -12.08 1.59 -27.18
C PRO A 78 -11.95 2.85 -28.06
N GLY A 79 -12.62 2.84 -29.23
CA GLY A 79 -12.70 3.96 -30.16
C GLY A 79 -11.76 3.95 -31.38
N VAL A 80 -10.95 2.90 -31.62
CA VAL A 80 -9.97 2.85 -32.73
C VAL A 80 -10.05 1.53 -33.50
N GLU A 81 -9.64 1.54 -34.78
CA GLU A 81 -9.64 0.40 -35.71
C GLU A 81 -8.98 -0.88 -35.17
N LYS A 82 -9.38 -2.02 -35.75
CA LYS A 82 -8.93 -3.35 -35.37
C LYS A 82 -7.47 -3.62 -35.75
N SER A 83 -6.53 -3.32 -34.85
CA SER A 83 -5.15 -3.76 -34.96
C SER A 83 -4.64 -4.41 -33.67
N TRP A 84 -3.87 -5.48 -33.83
CA TRP A 84 -3.21 -6.18 -32.72
C TRP A 84 -2.22 -5.27 -31.96
N GLU A 85 -1.61 -4.31 -32.66
CA GLU A 85 -0.66 -3.35 -32.10
C GLU A 85 -1.30 -2.48 -31.02
N PHE A 86 -2.54 -2.04 -31.26
CA PHE A 86 -3.30 -1.23 -30.30
C PHE A 86 -3.70 -1.99 -29.05
N GLY A 87 -4.05 -3.27 -29.18
CA GLY A 87 -4.32 -4.15 -28.04
C GLY A 87 -3.10 -4.37 -27.16
N VAL A 88 -1.92 -4.53 -27.77
CA VAL A 88 -0.63 -4.66 -27.05
C VAL A 88 -0.26 -3.35 -26.37
N LEU A 89 -0.39 -2.20 -27.06
CA LEU A 89 -0.14 -0.88 -26.47
C LEU A 89 -1.01 -0.62 -25.25
N PHE A 90 -2.30 -0.95 -25.31
CA PHE A 90 -3.21 -0.84 -24.17
C PHE A 90 -2.77 -1.70 -22.98
N ALA A 91 -2.35 -2.94 -23.24
CA ALA A 91 -1.85 -3.84 -22.20
C ALA A 91 -0.57 -3.31 -21.54
N ILE A 92 0.37 -2.77 -22.34
CA ILE A 92 1.60 -2.14 -21.84
C ILE A 92 1.26 -0.92 -20.97
N CYS A 93 0.43 0.00 -21.45
CA CYS A 93 0.03 1.19 -20.70
C CYS A 93 -0.65 0.81 -19.37
N THR A 94 -1.54 -0.19 -19.38
CA THR A 94 -2.25 -0.64 -18.18
C THR A 94 -1.32 -1.30 -17.17
N ALA A 95 -0.41 -2.17 -17.62
CA ALA A 95 0.58 -2.80 -16.74
C ALA A 95 1.56 -1.77 -16.16
N LEU A 96 1.97 -0.79 -16.97
CA LEU A 96 2.85 0.30 -16.52
C LEU A 96 2.15 1.19 -15.48
N ARG A 97 0.87 1.54 -15.68
CA ARG A 97 0.07 2.25 -14.67
C ARG A 97 -0.03 1.47 -13.37
N LEU A 98 -0.26 0.16 -13.43
CA LEU A 98 -0.31 -0.69 -12.25
C LEU A 98 1.04 -0.72 -11.53
N ALA A 99 2.14 -0.81 -12.28
CA ALA A 99 3.49 -0.77 -11.74
C ALA A 99 3.83 0.56 -11.08
N LEU A 100 3.43 1.67 -11.70
CA LEU A 100 3.56 3.00 -11.14
C LEU A 100 2.77 3.14 -9.84
N LEU A 101 1.49 2.74 -9.82
CA LEU A 101 0.65 2.79 -8.61
C LEU A 101 1.27 2.00 -7.46
N ALA A 102 1.73 0.78 -7.73
CA ALA A 102 2.42 -0.04 -6.74
C ALA A 102 3.73 0.59 -6.27
N GLY A 103 4.48 1.21 -7.19
CA GLY A 103 5.72 1.91 -6.90
C GLY A 103 5.51 3.13 -6.00
N ILE A 104 4.56 4.01 -6.33
CA ILE A 104 4.21 5.16 -5.48
C ILE A 104 3.71 4.67 -4.13
N PHE A 105 2.85 3.64 -4.08
CA PHE A 105 2.38 3.07 -2.82
C PHE A 105 3.55 2.59 -1.95
N LEU A 106 4.51 1.88 -2.53
CA LEU A 106 5.69 1.38 -1.80
C LEU A 106 6.60 2.52 -1.32
N VAL A 107 6.80 3.55 -2.15
CA VAL A 107 7.64 4.71 -1.81
C VAL A 107 6.98 5.62 -0.77
N ALA A 108 5.68 5.89 -0.89
CA ALA A 108 4.98 6.89 -0.09
C ALA A 108 4.38 6.32 1.20
N ILE A 109 3.76 5.14 1.13
CA ILE A 109 3.00 4.56 2.25
C ILE A 109 3.84 3.52 3.00
N PHE A 110 4.47 2.59 2.28
CA PHE A 110 5.21 1.49 2.92
C PHE A 110 6.53 1.94 3.58
N SER A 111 6.97 3.17 3.30
CA SER A 111 8.13 3.79 3.94
C SER A 111 7.81 4.45 5.28
N LEU A 112 6.52 4.64 5.61
CA LEU A 112 6.09 5.28 6.85
C LEU A 112 6.11 4.30 8.01
N SER A 113 6.51 4.77 9.19
CA SER A 113 6.29 4.01 10.42
C SER A 113 4.79 3.93 10.75
N PRO A 114 4.34 2.93 11.53
CA PRO A 114 2.96 2.84 11.99
C PRO A 114 2.49 4.13 12.68
N GLU A 115 3.36 4.75 13.47
CA GLU A 115 3.10 6.02 14.16
C GLU A 115 2.87 7.17 13.17
N GLU A 116 3.76 7.32 12.18
CA GLU A 116 3.63 8.35 11.14
C GLU A 116 2.35 8.16 10.30
N LEU A 117 1.94 6.91 10.07
CA LEU A 117 0.73 6.58 9.32
C LEU A 117 -0.55 6.98 10.07
N THR A 118 -0.54 6.86 11.40
CA THR A 118 -1.67 7.32 12.24
C THR A 118 -1.76 8.84 12.26
N HIS A 119 -0.62 9.55 12.30
CA HIS A 119 -0.57 11.00 12.11
C HIS A 119 -1.12 11.41 10.74
N LEU A 120 -0.75 10.68 9.68
CA LEU A 120 -1.26 10.89 8.33
C LEU A 120 -2.79 10.78 8.30
N PHE A 121 -3.37 9.68 8.76
CA PHE A 121 -4.83 9.52 8.78
C PHE A 121 -5.55 10.63 9.55
N ARG A 122 -4.96 11.07 10.66
CA ARG A 122 -5.50 12.17 11.45
C ARG A 122 -5.47 13.50 10.69
N THR A 123 -4.39 13.80 9.98
CA THR A 123 -4.30 15.01 9.12
C THR A 123 -5.28 14.97 7.95
N PHE A 124 -5.62 13.78 7.45
CA PHE A 124 -6.67 13.57 6.45
C PHE A 124 -8.10 13.67 7.02
N GLY A 125 -8.25 13.98 8.31
CA GLY A 125 -9.55 14.21 8.94
C GLY A 125 -10.18 12.98 9.58
N VAL A 126 -9.48 11.83 9.63
CA VAL A 126 -9.97 10.66 10.36
C VAL A 126 -9.86 10.92 11.87
N ARG A 127 -10.99 11.00 12.57
CA ARG A 127 -11.06 11.32 14.01
C ARG A 127 -11.92 10.32 14.79
N GLY A 128 -11.79 10.37 16.10
CA GLY A 128 -12.63 9.62 17.05
C GLY A 128 -12.46 8.10 16.92
N ARG A 129 -13.59 7.38 16.97
CA ARG A 129 -13.63 5.90 17.02
C ARG A 129 -12.96 5.24 15.83
N VAL A 130 -13.05 5.83 14.63
CA VAL A 130 -12.47 5.25 13.41
C VAL A 130 -10.94 5.26 13.49
N LEU A 131 -10.34 6.35 13.95
CA LEU A 131 -8.89 6.43 14.14
C LEU A 131 -8.41 5.41 15.18
N ALA A 132 -9.14 5.29 16.29
CA ALA A 132 -8.85 4.30 17.32
C ALA A 132 -8.85 2.88 16.74
N VAL A 133 -9.89 2.51 15.97
CA VAL A 133 -9.96 1.20 15.30
C VAL A 133 -8.77 0.97 14.36
N ILE A 134 -8.39 1.95 13.53
CA ILE A 134 -7.25 1.82 12.62
C ILE A 134 -5.95 1.61 13.39
N VAL A 135 -5.67 2.44 14.40
CA VAL A 135 -4.48 2.33 15.25
C VAL A 135 -4.45 0.95 15.93
N SER A 136 -5.59 0.52 16.47
CA SER A 136 -5.74 -0.79 17.10
C SER A 136 -5.49 -1.93 16.14
N CYS A 137 -6.02 -1.87 14.90
CA CYS A 137 -5.75 -2.87 13.87
C CYS A 137 -4.27 -2.93 13.49
N MET A 138 -3.61 -1.77 13.34
CA MET A 138 -2.19 -1.71 13.02
C MET A 138 -1.33 -2.31 14.12
N ASN A 139 -1.63 -2.00 15.37
CA ASN A 139 -0.93 -2.56 16.54
C ASN A 139 -1.22 -4.06 16.73
N LEU A 140 -2.46 -4.50 16.48
CA LEU A 140 -2.85 -5.90 16.59
C LEU A 140 -2.18 -6.77 15.51
N TRP A 141 -1.80 -6.18 14.38
CA TRP A 141 -1.28 -6.94 13.23
C TRP A 141 0.00 -7.72 13.57
N SER A 142 0.97 -7.11 14.27
CA SER A 142 2.21 -7.80 14.66
C SER A 142 1.93 -8.95 15.63
N ASP A 143 1.03 -8.72 16.60
CA ASP A 143 0.64 -9.74 17.58
C ASP A 143 -0.05 -10.90 16.87
N PHE A 144 -0.98 -10.58 15.97
CA PHE A 144 -1.70 -11.58 15.20
C PHE A 144 -0.76 -12.46 14.37
N GLN A 145 0.26 -11.89 13.73
CA GLN A 145 1.28 -12.67 13.03
C GLN A 145 2.05 -13.61 13.98
N PHE A 146 2.39 -13.12 15.17
CA PHE A 146 3.05 -13.94 16.18
C PHE A 146 2.18 -15.11 16.64
N TYR A 147 0.89 -14.87 16.92
CA TYR A 147 -0.06 -15.92 17.30
C TYR A 147 -0.30 -16.94 16.18
N ILE A 148 -0.43 -16.49 14.92
CA ILE A 148 -0.50 -17.40 13.77
C ILE A 148 0.71 -18.34 13.77
N ARG A 149 1.91 -17.78 13.98
CA ARG A 149 3.14 -18.58 14.01
C ARG A 149 3.16 -19.56 15.18
N GLN A 150 2.75 -19.15 16.37
CA GLN A 150 2.65 -20.02 17.54
C GLN A 150 1.66 -21.16 17.32
N VAL A 151 0.45 -20.86 16.83
CA VAL A 151 -0.58 -21.88 16.55
C VAL A 151 -0.09 -22.86 15.49
N TYR A 152 0.57 -22.36 14.45
CA TYR A 152 1.18 -23.20 13.42
C TYR A 152 2.25 -24.13 14.00
N VAL A 153 3.21 -23.59 14.77
CA VAL A 153 4.30 -24.37 15.39
C VAL A 153 3.74 -25.39 16.38
N ALA A 154 2.78 -25.02 17.23
CA ALA A 154 2.14 -25.92 18.17
C ALA A 154 1.43 -27.10 17.47
N ARG A 155 0.76 -26.84 16.34
CA ARG A 155 0.12 -27.89 15.53
C ARG A 155 1.15 -28.80 14.84
N CYS A 156 2.25 -28.24 14.36
CA CYS A 156 3.38 -29.04 13.84
C CYS A 156 3.99 -29.92 14.95
N GLY A 157 4.22 -29.36 16.14
CA GLY A 157 4.78 -30.10 17.29
C GLY A 157 3.88 -31.24 17.78
N ARG A 158 2.56 -31.11 17.64
CA ARG A 158 1.58 -32.18 17.95
C ARG A 158 1.43 -33.21 16.82
N GLY A 159 2.20 -33.11 15.73
CA GLY A 159 2.09 -34.04 14.60
C GLY A 159 0.79 -33.93 13.80
N LEU A 160 0.00 -32.87 13.98
CA LEU A 160 -1.28 -32.66 13.26
C LEU A 160 -1.08 -32.15 11.83
N MET A 161 0.12 -31.65 11.53
CA MET A 161 0.57 -31.27 10.19
C MET A 161 1.89 -31.98 9.85
N PRO A 162 1.90 -33.33 9.78
CA PRO A 162 3.12 -34.10 9.59
C PRO A 162 3.61 -34.01 8.13
N ASN A 163 2.69 -33.74 7.20
CA ASN A 163 2.96 -33.70 5.76
C ASN A 163 2.71 -32.30 5.20
N ARG A 164 3.64 -31.79 4.37
CA ARG A 164 3.56 -30.47 3.72
C ARG A 164 2.51 -30.40 2.58
N ARG A 165 1.72 -31.47 2.37
CA ARG A 165 0.72 -31.55 1.29
C ARG A 165 -0.37 -30.49 1.48
N PHE A 166 -0.87 -29.93 0.37
CA PHE A 166 -1.85 -28.85 0.39
C PHE A 166 -3.20 -29.30 0.99
N VAL A 167 -3.66 -30.50 0.64
CA VAL A 167 -4.95 -31.07 1.10
C VAL A 167 -5.01 -31.20 2.63
N THR A 168 -3.93 -31.67 3.26
CA THR A 168 -3.86 -31.80 4.72
C THR A 168 -3.85 -30.44 5.40
N ARG A 169 -3.18 -29.43 4.82
CA ARG A 169 -3.23 -28.04 5.32
C ARG A 169 -4.64 -27.46 5.24
N LEU A 170 -5.32 -27.65 4.11
CA LEU A 170 -6.68 -27.13 3.91
C LEU A 170 -7.66 -27.76 4.91
N ARG A 171 -7.58 -29.08 5.13
CA ARG A 171 -8.42 -29.78 6.12
C ARG A 171 -8.16 -29.31 7.55
N GLN A 172 -6.93 -28.91 7.88
CA GLN A 172 -6.54 -28.44 9.21
C GLN A 172 -6.78 -26.93 9.41
N PHE A 173 -6.97 -26.17 8.33
CA PHE A 173 -7.23 -24.73 8.35
C PHE A 173 -8.40 -24.32 9.26
N PRO A 174 -9.62 -24.88 9.15
CA PRO A 174 -10.75 -24.44 9.99
C PRO A 174 -10.47 -24.62 11.49
N PHE A 175 -9.74 -25.68 11.86
CA PHE A 175 -9.35 -25.90 13.25
C PHE A 175 -8.33 -24.86 13.72
N ALA A 176 -7.36 -24.50 12.87
CA ALA A 176 -6.40 -23.44 13.18
C ALA A 176 -7.09 -22.08 13.33
N VAL A 177 -8.02 -21.75 12.43
CA VAL A 177 -8.84 -20.52 12.49
C VAL A 177 -9.67 -20.50 13.76
N ARG A 178 -10.32 -21.60 14.15
CA ARG A 178 -11.06 -21.67 15.41
C ARG A 178 -10.18 -21.36 16.63
N THR A 179 -8.97 -21.94 16.69
CA THR A 179 -8.02 -21.64 17.78
C THR A 179 -7.64 -20.17 17.78
N LEU A 180 -7.29 -19.61 16.61
CA LEU A 180 -6.93 -18.20 16.48
C LEU A 180 -8.09 -17.27 16.86
N PHE A 181 -9.31 -17.61 16.47
CA PHE A 181 -10.51 -16.82 16.77
C PHE A 181 -10.78 -16.75 18.28
N ILE A 182 -10.72 -17.90 18.97
CA ILE A 182 -10.90 -17.92 20.43
C ILE A 182 -9.80 -17.13 21.14
N SER A 183 -8.53 -17.33 20.73
CA SER A 183 -7.41 -16.59 21.31
C SER A 183 -7.51 -15.09 21.06
N THR A 184 -7.92 -14.66 19.86
CA THR A 184 -8.10 -13.23 19.54
C THR A 184 -9.30 -12.62 20.27
N LEU A 185 -10.39 -13.37 20.50
CA LEU A 185 -11.49 -12.91 21.34
C LEU A 185 -11.05 -12.68 22.79
N MET A 186 -10.32 -13.62 23.39
CA MET A 186 -9.80 -13.43 24.75
C MET A 186 -8.89 -12.20 24.83
N LEU A 187 -7.96 -12.05 23.89
CA LEU A 187 -7.05 -10.90 23.85
C LEU A 187 -7.75 -9.56 23.63
N THR A 188 -8.84 -9.55 22.86
CA THR A 188 -9.61 -8.32 22.64
C THR A 188 -10.42 -7.93 23.88
N ILE A 189 -10.94 -8.89 24.64
CA ILE A 189 -11.58 -8.65 25.93
C ILE A 189 -10.56 -8.09 26.93
N ASP A 190 -9.43 -8.76 27.12
CA ASP A 190 -8.37 -8.31 28.04
C ASP A 190 -7.87 -6.90 27.68
N ARG A 191 -7.74 -6.60 26.38
CA ARG A 191 -7.37 -5.26 25.91
C ARG A 191 -8.46 -4.22 26.14
N ALA A 192 -9.72 -4.57 25.94
CA ALA A 192 -10.83 -3.65 26.18
C ALA A 192 -10.83 -3.22 27.66
N ASP A 193 -10.70 -4.17 28.58
CA ASP A 193 -10.61 -3.92 30.02
C ASP A 193 -9.37 -3.08 30.38
N THR A 194 -8.23 -3.36 29.75
CA THR A 194 -7.00 -2.57 29.91
C THR A 194 -7.17 -1.14 29.39
N TRP A 195 -7.86 -0.94 28.27
CA TRP A 195 -8.06 0.40 27.69
C TRP A 195 -9.04 1.24 28.49
N GLU A 196 -10.09 0.62 29.03
CA GLU A 196 -11.04 1.25 29.92
C GLU A 196 -10.37 1.68 31.22
N SER A 197 -9.60 0.79 31.86
CA SER A 197 -8.86 1.10 33.10
C SER A 197 -7.78 2.18 32.94
N VAL A 198 -7.17 2.32 31.75
CA VAL A 198 -6.14 3.34 31.47
C VAL A 198 -6.75 4.68 31.03
N GLY A 199 -8.06 4.74 30.73
CA GLY A 199 -8.70 5.92 30.14
C GLY A 199 -8.13 6.25 28.76
N LEU A 200 -7.79 5.21 27.98
CA LEU A 200 -7.01 5.37 26.75
C LEU A 200 -7.77 6.16 25.67
N ILE A 201 -9.11 6.05 25.66
CA ILE A 201 -10.00 6.83 24.78
C ILE A 201 -9.85 8.33 25.07
N GLU A 202 -9.90 8.73 26.34
CA GLU A 202 -9.76 10.14 26.76
C GLU A 202 -8.35 10.67 26.50
N ARG A 203 -7.32 9.83 26.67
CA ARG A 203 -5.93 10.20 26.34
C ARG A 203 -5.71 10.38 24.85
N LEU A 204 -6.31 9.52 24.01
CA LEU A 204 -6.24 9.67 22.56
C LEU A 204 -6.89 10.98 22.09
N GLU A 205 -7.96 11.39 22.78
CA GLU A 205 -8.66 12.65 22.54
C GLU A 205 -7.83 13.86 22.99
N ARG A 206 -7.11 13.80 24.12
CA ARG A 206 -6.20 14.87 24.57
C ARG A 206 -4.93 15.01 23.73
N PHE A 207 -4.31 13.90 23.33
CA PHE A 207 -3.22 13.92 22.34
C PHE A 207 -3.67 14.51 20.98
N SER A 208 -4.98 14.72 20.79
CA SER A 208 -5.51 15.45 19.64
C SER A 208 -5.13 16.95 19.61
N GLN A 209 -4.62 17.53 20.70
CA GLN A 209 -4.43 18.97 20.81
C GLN A 209 -2.95 19.43 20.75
N ASP A 210 -1.98 18.58 21.10
CA ASP A 210 -0.58 19.01 21.35
C ASP A 210 0.43 18.82 20.18
N SER A 211 0.03 18.30 19.03
CA SER A 211 0.97 17.86 17.97
C SER A 211 1.49 18.96 17.02
N THR A 212 1.51 20.24 17.41
CA THR A 212 1.88 21.39 16.55
C THR A 212 3.37 21.79 16.57
N GLY A 213 4.22 21.15 17.38
CA GLY A 213 5.55 21.71 17.72
C GLY A 213 6.80 21.29 16.92
N LEU A 214 6.78 20.25 16.09
CA LEU A 214 8.02 19.59 15.59
C LEU A 214 8.32 19.75 14.09
N GLN A 215 7.74 20.76 13.43
CA GLN A 215 7.54 20.77 11.98
C GLN A 215 8.62 21.49 11.14
N ALA A 216 9.56 22.24 11.71
CA ALA A 216 10.31 23.26 10.95
C ALA A 216 11.47 22.79 10.04
N ARG A 217 12.03 21.57 10.20
CA ARG A 217 13.28 21.18 9.48
C ARG A 217 13.09 20.22 8.31
N SER A 218 11.89 19.64 8.15
CA SER A 218 11.54 18.66 7.12
C SER A 218 10.60 19.23 6.04
N GLU A 219 10.20 20.50 6.15
CA GLU A 219 9.29 21.18 5.22
C GLU A 219 9.86 21.30 3.81
N LEU A 220 11.15 21.64 3.63
CA LEU A 220 11.72 21.89 2.30
C LEU A 220 11.68 20.67 1.38
N LEU A 221 11.97 19.48 1.92
CA LEU A 221 11.90 18.23 1.16
C LEU A 221 10.43 17.86 0.85
N GLY A 222 9.53 18.09 1.80
CA GLY A 222 8.09 17.89 1.61
C GLY A 222 7.51 18.78 0.52
N ILE A 223 7.90 20.06 0.54
CA ILE A 223 7.58 21.06 -0.47
C ILE A 223 8.13 20.65 -1.83
N LEU A 224 9.39 20.18 -1.92
CA LEU A 224 9.97 19.70 -3.18
C LEU A 224 9.20 18.52 -3.77
N LEU A 225 8.83 17.55 -2.94
CA LEU A 225 8.13 16.35 -3.40
C LEU A 225 6.67 16.67 -3.78
N LEU A 226 6.03 17.59 -3.06
CA LEU A 226 4.72 18.11 -3.41
C LEU A 226 4.78 18.93 -4.70
N ALA A 227 5.75 19.84 -4.85
CA ALA A 227 5.97 20.61 -6.07
C ALA A 227 6.22 19.70 -7.27
N LEU A 228 7.02 18.65 -7.12
CA LEU A 228 7.25 17.65 -8.16
C LEU A 228 5.96 16.91 -8.54
N SER A 229 5.15 16.52 -7.55
CA SER A 229 3.85 15.87 -7.81
C SER A 229 2.86 16.79 -8.51
N VAL A 230 2.78 18.06 -8.11
CA VAL A 230 1.92 19.08 -8.74
C VAL A 230 2.38 19.34 -10.16
N PHE A 231 3.68 19.55 -10.38
CA PHE A 231 4.27 19.74 -11.70
C PHE A 231 3.94 18.56 -12.63
N TRP A 232 4.07 17.33 -12.13
CA TRP A 232 3.69 16.13 -12.86
C TRP A 232 2.21 16.10 -13.23
N ALA A 233 1.32 16.37 -12.27
CA ALA A 233 -0.12 16.39 -12.50
C ALA A 233 -0.54 17.49 -13.48
N SER A 234 0.08 18.66 -13.42
CA SER A 234 -0.14 19.76 -14.37
C SER A 234 0.27 19.38 -15.78
N ILE A 235 1.43 18.74 -15.98
CA ILE A 235 1.87 18.24 -17.29
C ILE A 235 0.91 17.16 -17.81
N ALA A 236 0.52 16.20 -16.95
CA ALA A 236 -0.41 15.14 -17.33
C ALA A 236 -1.78 15.71 -17.76
N ALA A 237 -2.28 16.73 -17.06
CA ALA A 237 -3.52 17.42 -17.40
C ALA A 237 -3.40 18.21 -18.71
N LEU A 238 -2.31 18.95 -18.92
CA LEU A 238 -2.08 19.68 -20.17
C LEU A 238 -2.00 18.72 -21.36
N CYS A 239 -1.28 17.60 -21.23
CA CYS A 239 -1.22 16.58 -22.28
C CYS A 239 -2.55 15.88 -22.55
N PHE A 240 -3.50 15.89 -21.60
CA PHE A 240 -4.85 15.38 -21.83
C PHE A 240 -5.70 16.36 -22.65
N PHE A 241 -5.55 17.67 -22.46
CA PHE A 241 -6.33 18.68 -23.18
C PHE A 241 -5.81 18.98 -24.60
N TYR A 242 -4.54 18.72 -24.87
CA TYR A 242 -3.91 18.97 -26.17
C TYR A 242 -3.98 17.78 -27.15
N LEU A 243 -4.60 16.67 -26.75
CA LEU A 243 -4.68 15.41 -27.51
C LEU A 243 -6.14 15.04 -27.76
#